data_AF-A0A9P0KDX7-F1
#
_entry.id   AF-A0A9P0KDX7-F1
#
_cell.length_a   1.000
_cell.length_b   1.000
_cell.length_c   1.000
_cell.angle_alpha   90.00
_cell.angle_beta   90.00
_cell.angle_gamma   90.00
#
_symmetry.space_group_name_H-M   'P 1'
#
loop_
_entity.id
_entity.type
_entity.pdbx_description
1 polymer ?
#
loop_
_entity_poly.entity_id
_entity_poly.type
_entity_poly.pdbx_seq_one_letter_code
_entity_poly.pdbx_strand_id
1 'polypeptide(L)'
;MTYVAVVWGYVSKTMKKRLQAQQNIALREAVDAPWYVPNKVLYDELRQVPVVIQMKERARKFFENNEGHRNVLIKDALDYDPRTIRQFVMDRREQIENWLVEASDEEQVGGHNGRNGPKQKWSKSPPTSSTRTRSHNIILHLPGVKSSAKSAKTALECFSLFFSDDIINLLVTCTNQYIEVVRGKFQRERDAKDTDVEEMKALLGLLIMSGVLRASHLNFIDLWATNGTGVEMFRLTMSYQRFLFLLRCLRFDDRTTRAERLQIDNLAAIREICNMLQAKFQEAYSPGENVTIDEQLIGFRGRFKGKVYMPNTPTDYKK
;
A
#
# COMPACT_ATOMS: atom_id res chain seq x y z
N MET A 1 26.22 -6.99 2.69
CA MET A 1 25.36 -7.68 3.67
C MET A 1 24.76 -6.63 4.58
N THR A 2 23.52 -6.24 4.31
CA THR A 2 22.79 -5.21 5.05
C THR A 2 22.62 -5.63 6.52
N TYR A 3 22.82 -4.72 7.47
CA TYR A 3 22.69 -4.91 8.93
C TYR A 3 21.40 -5.64 9.35
N VAL A 4 20.37 -5.58 8.52
CA VAL A 4 19.07 -6.25 8.68
C VAL A 4 19.21 -7.79 8.77
N ALA A 5 20.22 -8.40 8.14
CA ALA A 5 20.36 -9.85 8.07
C ALA A 5 20.75 -10.52 9.42
N VAL A 6 21.22 -9.76 10.40
CA VAL A 6 21.83 -10.34 11.61
C VAL A 6 20.94 -10.24 12.86
N VAL A 7 19.97 -9.33 12.86
CA VAL A 7 18.97 -9.15 13.95
C VAL A 7 17.83 -10.20 13.87
N TRP A 8 17.86 -11.12 12.90
CA TRP A 8 16.82 -12.16 12.75
C TRP A 8 16.73 -13.11 13.96
N GLY A 9 17.75 -13.16 14.81
CA GLY A 9 17.69 -13.81 16.12
C GLY A 9 16.52 -13.33 17.00
N TYR A 10 16.02 -12.11 16.80
CA TYR A 10 14.90 -11.50 17.53
C TYR A 10 13.55 -11.56 16.82
N VAL A 11 13.48 -12.18 15.64
CA VAL A 11 12.24 -12.33 14.87
C VAL A 11 11.17 -13.08 15.68
N SER A 12 9.90 -12.69 15.50
CA SER A 12 8.76 -13.27 16.23
C SER A 12 8.74 -14.80 16.11
N LYS A 13 8.29 -15.49 17.17
CA LYS A 13 8.23 -16.97 17.21
C LYS A 13 7.45 -17.53 16.01
N THR A 14 6.39 -16.84 15.59
CA THR A 14 5.55 -17.20 14.44
C THR A 14 6.33 -17.17 13.13
N MET A 15 7.11 -16.13 12.88
CA MET A 15 7.86 -15.98 11.63
C MET A 15 9.03 -16.98 11.56
N LYS A 16 9.70 -17.27 12.68
CA LYS A 16 10.71 -18.34 12.77
C LYS A 16 10.14 -19.71 12.40
N LYS A 17 8.93 -20.04 12.88
CA LYS A 17 8.24 -21.29 12.52
C LYS A 17 7.93 -21.36 11.02
N ARG A 18 7.49 -20.26 10.40
CA ARG A 18 7.21 -20.21 8.96
C ARG A 18 8.48 -20.41 8.13
N LEU A 19 9.58 -19.77 8.50
CA LEU A 19 10.86 -19.92 7.80
C LEU A 19 11.38 -21.36 7.92
N GLN A 20 11.27 -21.95 9.10
CA GLN A 20 11.64 -23.36 9.34
C GLN A 20 10.80 -24.32 8.50
N ALA A 21 9.50 -24.04 8.34
CA ALA A 21 8.61 -24.83 7.50
C ALA A 21 8.99 -24.74 6.01
N GLN A 22 9.36 -23.55 5.52
CA GLN A 22 9.83 -23.38 4.14
C GLN A 22 11.14 -24.12 3.87
N GLN A 23 12.09 -24.09 4.81
CA GLN A 23 13.32 -24.90 4.71
C GLN A 23 12.99 -26.40 4.66
N ASN A 24 12.06 -26.88 5.50
CA ASN A 24 11.65 -28.30 5.48
C ASN A 24 11.06 -28.71 4.13
N ILE A 25 10.23 -27.86 3.52
CA ILE A 25 9.63 -28.12 2.21
C ILE A 25 10.72 -28.18 1.14
N ALA A 26 11.60 -27.17 1.07
CA ALA A 26 12.66 -27.12 0.08
C ALA A 26 13.64 -28.30 0.20
N LEU A 27 14.01 -28.71 1.42
CA LEU A 27 14.88 -29.87 1.62
C LEU A 27 14.22 -31.17 1.16
N ARG A 28 12.90 -31.30 1.34
CA ARG A 28 12.17 -32.49 0.87
C ARG A 28 12.07 -32.53 -0.64
N GLU A 29 11.75 -31.41 -1.27
CA GLU A 29 11.69 -31.29 -2.73
C GLU A 29 13.04 -31.58 -3.38
N ALA A 30 14.15 -31.16 -2.76
CA ALA A 30 15.49 -31.34 -3.31
C ALA A 30 15.94 -32.81 -3.40
N VAL A 31 15.42 -33.70 -2.55
CA VAL A 31 15.76 -35.14 -2.55
C VAL A 31 14.58 -36.05 -2.89
N ASP A 32 13.46 -35.46 -3.32
CA ASP A 32 12.20 -36.18 -3.54
C ASP A 32 11.78 -37.06 -2.34
N ALA A 33 11.93 -36.52 -1.12
CA ALA A 33 11.71 -37.29 0.10
C ALA A 33 10.22 -37.50 0.41
N PRO A 34 9.78 -38.75 0.65
CA PRO A 34 8.41 -39.04 1.07
C PRO A 34 8.02 -38.32 2.37
N TRP A 35 6.72 -38.02 2.52
CA TRP A 35 6.19 -37.27 3.66
C TRP A 35 6.48 -37.90 5.03
N TYR A 36 6.62 -39.23 5.09
CA TYR A 36 6.88 -39.99 6.32
C TYR A 36 8.36 -39.95 6.75
N VAL A 37 9.28 -39.51 5.89
CA VAL A 37 10.70 -39.34 6.27
C VAL A 37 10.79 -38.20 7.28
N PRO A 38 11.32 -38.41 8.50
CA PRO A 38 11.43 -37.33 9.48
C PRO A 38 12.40 -36.23 9.03
N ASN A 39 12.08 -34.95 9.30
CA ASN A 39 12.98 -33.84 8.94
C ASN A 39 14.39 -33.99 9.56
N LYS A 40 14.51 -34.65 10.72
CA LYS A 40 15.80 -34.94 11.36
C LYS A 40 16.74 -35.73 10.44
N VAL A 41 16.22 -36.76 9.76
CA VAL A 41 17.01 -37.59 8.84
C VAL A 41 17.51 -36.74 7.67
N LEU A 42 16.64 -35.87 7.13
CA LEU A 42 17.02 -34.95 6.05
C LEU A 42 18.14 -33.98 6.46
N TYR A 43 18.12 -33.50 7.70
CA TYR A 43 19.18 -32.64 8.23
C TYR A 43 20.51 -33.40 8.34
N ASP A 44 20.50 -34.61 8.87
CA ASP A 44 21.70 -35.42 9.08
C ASP A 44 22.33 -35.84 7.75
N GLU A 45 21.52 -36.32 6.78
CA GLU A 45 21.98 -36.76 5.46
C GLU A 45 22.51 -35.62 4.59
N LEU A 46 21.76 -34.51 4.52
CA LEU A 46 22.16 -33.34 3.72
C LEU A 46 23.21 -32.47 4.42
N ARG A 47 23.64 -32.88 5.64
CA ARG A 47 24.53 -32.12 6.53
C ARG A 47 24.06 -30.67 6.71
N GLN A 48 22.73 -30.50 6.79
CA GLN A 48 22.08 -29.20 6.97
C GLN A 48 21.67 -29.01 8.42
N VAL A 49 21.66 -27.75 8.85
CA VAL A 49 21.19 -27.40 10.20
C VAL A 49 19.88 -26.63 10.06
N PRO A 50 18.90 -26.82 10.97
CA PRO A 50 17.68 -26.02 10.99
C PRO A 50 17.99 -24.52 10.94
N VAL A 51 17.32 -23.79 10.05
CA VAL A 51 17.54 -22.37 9.78
C VAL A 51 17.38 -21.54 11.05
N VAL A 52 16.49 -21.94 11.95
CA VAL A 52 16.32 -21.28 13.25
C VAL A 52 17.57 -21.41 14.14
N ILE A 53 18.26 -22.55 14.09
CA ILE A 53 19.52 -22.76 14.82
C ILE A 53 20.64 -21.95 14.15
N GLN A 54 20.74 -22.00 12.82
CA GLN A 54 21.73 -21.22 12.08
C GLN A 54 21.58 -19.71 12.31
N MET A 55 20.34 -19.21 12.36
CA MET A 55 20.04 -17.81 12.66
C MET A 55 20.48 -17.43 14.07
N LYS A 56 20.19 -18.27 15.07
CA LYS A 56 20.63 -18.04 16.45
C LYS A 56 22.16 -17.98 16.55
N GLU A 57 22.84 -18.92 15.90
CA GLU A 57 24.28 -19.02 15.95
C GLU A 57 24.97 -17.86 15.22
N ARG A 58 24.44 -17.44 14.06
CA ARG A 58 24.92 -16.26 13.34
C ARG A 58 24.68 -14.97 14.11
N ALA A 59 23.52 -14.84 14.77
CA ALA A 59 23.24 -13.70 15.63
C ALA A 59 24.23 -13.66 16.80
N ARG A 60 24.41 -14.79 17.51
CA ARG A 60 25.35 -14.91 18.63
C ARG A 60 26.78 -14.51 18.25
N LYS A 61 27.34 -15.11 17.18
CA LYS A 61 28.68 -14.77 16.68
C LYS A 61 28.81 -13.30 16.29
N PHE A 62 27.76 -12.70 15.76
CA PHE A 62 27.76 -11.28 15.44
C PHE A 62 27.83 -10.42 16.70
N PHE A 63 27.05 -10.71 17.74
CA PHE A 63 27.12 -9.95 18.99
C PHE A 63 28.48 -10.14 19.67
N GLU A 64 28.95 -11.39 19.82
CA GLU A 64 30.27 -11.72 20.38
C GLU A 64 31.43 -11.01 19.65
N ASN A 65 31.41 -10.97 18.31
CA ASN A 65 32.48 -10.33 17.53
C ASN A 65 32.49 -8.79 17.62
N ASN A 66 31.40 -8.18 18.07
CA ASN A 66 31.24 -6.72 18.04
C ASN A 66 31.39 -6.07 19.43
N GLU A 67 31.43 -6.83 20.53
CA GLU A 67 31.64 -6.33 21.91
C GLU A 67 32.91 -5.45 22.05
N GLY A 68 33.94 -5.72 21.25
CA GLY A 68 35.19 -4.95 21.21
C GLY A 68 35.28 -3.85 20.14
N HIS A 69 34.22 -3.58 19.37
CA HIS A 69 34.34 -2.76 18.17
C HIS A 69 34.64 -1.27 18.47
N ARG A 70 35.56 -0.64 17.72
CA ARG A 70 35.98 0.76 17.97
C ARG A 70 34.86 1.80 17.73
N ASN A 71 33.89 1.46 16.89
CA ASN A 71 32.78 2.34 16.54
C ASN A 71 31.68 2.29 17.62
N VAL A 72 31.41 3.45 18.24
CA VAL A 72 30.40 3.63 19.30
C VAL A 72 29.00 3.22 18.85
N LEU A 73 28.59 3.52 17.61
CA LEU A 73 27.27 3.17 17.09
C LEU A 73 27.05 1.65 16.97
N ILE A 74 28.13 0.89 16.77
CA ILE A 74 28.07 -0.58 16.71
C ILE A 74 28.00 -1.16 18.12
N LYS A 75 28.64 -0.52 19.10
CA LYS A 75 28.53 -0.87 20.53
C LYS A 75 27.14 -0.57 21.08
N ASP A 76 26.56 0.59 20.78
CA ASP A 76 25.20 0.96 21.19
C ASP A 76 24.13 0.01 20.61
N ALA A 77 24.41 -0.61 19.45
CA ALA A 77 23.54 -1.62 18.86
C ALA A 77 23.62 -2.99 19.56
N LEU A 78 24.63 -3.24 20.41
CA LEU A 78 24.75 -4.46 21.22
C LEU A 78 23.89 -4.38 22.49
N ASP A 79 23.68 -3.18 23.02
CA ASP A 79 22.75 -2.89 24.13
C ASP A 79 21.27 -2.90 23.69
N TYR A 80 20.99 -3.49 22.52
CA TYR A 80 19.65 -3.75 22.01
C TYR A 80 18.92 -4.77 22.90
N ASP A 81 18.22 -4.29 23.93
CA ASP A 81 17.22 -5.08 24.64
C ASP A 81 15.81 -4.83 24.04
N PRO A 82 15.18 -5.84 23.42
CA PRO A 82 13.83 -5.73 22.88
C PRO A 82 12.77 -5.36 23.93
N ARG A 83 13.06 -5.55 25.23
CA ARG A 83 12.19 -5.13 26.34
C ARG A 83 12.29 -3.63 26.57
N THR A 84 13.43 -3.00 26.34
CA THR A 84 13.60 -1.54 26.45
C THR A 84 12.89 -0.83 25.31
N ILE A 85 12.75 -1.42 24.12
CA ILE A 85 11.86 -0.88 23.09
C ILE A 85 10.40 -1.10 23.45
N ARG A 86 10.02 -2.24 24.06
CA ARG A 86 8.65 -2.37 24.60
C ARG A 86 8.39 -1.34 25.69
N GLN A 87 9.32 -1.11 26.61
CA GLN A 87 9.19 -0.10 27.65
C GLN A 87 9.23 1.30 27.06
N PHE A 88 10.09 1.61 26.09
CA PHE A 88 10.11 2.90 25.39
C PHE A 88 8.87 3.12 24.52
N VAL A 89 8.30 2.07 23.93
CA VAL A 89 7.03 2.11 23.20
C VAL A 89 5.87 2.24 24.16
N MET A 90 5.90 1.59 25.33
CA MET A 90 4.88 1.68 26.38
C MET A 90 4.95 3.00 27.14
N ASP A 91 6.13 3.47 27.55
CA ASP A 91 6.41 4.79 28.12
C ASP A 91 6.13 5.89 27.10
N ARG A 92 6.41 5.71 25.80
CA ARG A 92 5.91 6.64 24.77
C ARG A 92 4.40 6.56 24.66
N ARG A 93 3.78 5.39 24.81
CA ARG A 93 2.33 5.24 24.76
C ARG A 93 1.68 5.93 25.94
N GLU A 94 2.27 5.79 27.12
CA GLU A 94 1.85 6.39 28.38
C GLU A 94 2.16 7.89 28.40
N GLN A 95 3.29 8.34 27.82
CA GLN A 95 3.55 9.76 27.57
C GLN A 95 2.62 10.34 26.49
N ILE A 96 2.28 9.60 25.44
CA ILE A 96 1.31 10.03 24.42
C ILE A 96 -0.10 10.03 25.01
N GLU A 97 -0.45 9.06 25.84
CA GLU A 97 -1.73 9.00 26.56
C GLU A 97 -1.83 10.11 27.61
N ASN A 98 -0.77 10.36 28.39
CA ASN A 98 -0.70 11.48 29.32
C ASN A 98 -0.67 12.84 28.59
N TRP A 99 0.03 12.96 27.47
CA TRP A 99 0.00 14.16 26.63
C TRP A 99 -1.37 14.35 25.95
N LEU A 100 -2.07 13.27 25.60
CA LEU A 100 -3.46 13.32 25.10
C LEU A 100 -4.47 13.66 26.20
N VAL A 101 -4.20 13.28 27.46
CA VAL A 101 -4.99 13.63 28.65
C VAL A 101 -4.75 15.10 29.03
N GLU A 102 -3.49 15.54 29.12
CA GLU A 102 -3.10 16.93 29.38
C GLU A 102 -3.57 17.87 28.25
N ALA A 103 -3.44 17.46 26.98
CA ALA A 103 -4.01 18.19 25.83
C ALA A 103 -5.54 18.14 25.79
N SER A 104 -6.20 17.21 26.52
CA SER A 104 -7.66 17.20 26.65
C SER A 104 -8.17 18.11 27.77
N ASP A 105 -7.32 18.41 28.76
CA ASP A 105 -7.66 19.30 29.87
C ASP A 105 -7.43 20.79 29.52
N GLU A 106 -6.58 21.10 28.52
CA GLU A 106 -6.32 22.49 28.10
C GLU A 106 -7.22 23.03 26.96
N GLU A 107 -7.99 22.20 26.25
CA GLU A 107 -8.91 22.67 25.20
C GLU A 107 -10.35 22.85 25.72
N GLN A 108 -10.63 24.06 26.19
CA GLN A 108 -11.98 24.57 26.42
C GLN A 108 -12.92 24.22 25.26
N VAL A 109 -14.04 23.59 25.64
CA VAL A 109 -15.22 23.18 24.85
C VAL A 109 -15.47 24.05 23.62
N GLY A 110 -14.88 23.65 22.50
CA GLY A 110 -15.07 24.27 21.18
C GLY A 110 -15.39 23.20 20.14
N GLY A 111 -16.60 23.21 19.61
CA GLY A 111 -17.01 22.29 18.55
C GLY A 111 -16.08 22.38 17.34
N HIS A 112 -15.40 21.27 17.02
CA HIS A 112 -14.47 21.21 15.92
C HIS A 112 -15.22 21.11 14.57
N ASN A 113 -15.06 22.12 13.72
CA ASN A 113 -15.55 22.09 12.34
C ASN A 113 -14.49 21.42 11.44
N GLY A 114 -14.90 20.44 10.62
CA GLY A 114 -14.05 19.89 9.57
C GLY A 114 -13.66 20.98 8.56
N ARG A 115 -12.38 21.01 8.16
CA ARG A 115 -11.83 22.07 7.29
C ARG A 115 -12.40 22.07 5.86
N ASN A 116 -13.09 21.01 5.41
CA ASN A 116 -13.74 20.92 4.10
C ASN A 116 -14.99 20.02 4.17
N GLY A 117 -16.21 20.59 4.17
CA GLY A 117 -17.48 19.84 4.09
C GLY A 117 -18.54 20.25 5.12
N PRO A 118 -19.80 19.76 5.01
CA PRO A 118 -20.89 20.11 5.93
C PRO A 118 -20.54 19.72 7.38
N LYS A 119 -20.91 20.59 8.33
CA LYS A 119 -20.53 20.54 9.75
C LYS A 119 -20.97 19.23 10.43
N GLN A 120 -20.10 18.22 10.47
CA GLN A 120 -20.28 17.04 11.33
C GLN A 120 -19.76 17.36 12.73
N LYS A 121 -20.61 17.17 13.75
CA LYS A 121 -20.22 17.26 15.16
C LYS A 121 -19.71 15.91 15.63
N TRP A 122 -18.44 15.86 16.02
CA TRP A 122 -17.81 14.67 16.60
C TRP A 122 -17.89 14.73 18.13
N SER A 123 -18.18 13.61 18.78
CA SER A 123 -18.20 13.45 20.24
C SER A 123 -17.17 12.43 20.67
N LYS A 124 -16.35 12.76 21.68
CA LYS A 124 -15.39 11.82 22.29
C LYS A 124 -16.05 10.87 23.29
N SER A 125 -17.19 11.25 23.86
CA SER A 125 -17.96 10.40 24.76
C SER A 125 -18.92 9.50 23.98
N PRO A 126 -18.96 8.18 24.27
CA PRO A 126 -19.96 7.30 23.69
C PRO A 126 -21.36 7.74 24.15
N PRO A 127 -22.38 7.62 23.30
CA PRO A 127 -23.75 7.87 23.72
C PRO A 127 -24.14 6.94 24.88
N THR A 128 -24.96 7.43 25.80
CA THR A 128 -25.43 6.67 26.97
C THR A 128 -26.12 5.37 26.55
N SER A 129 -25.61 4.24 27.05
CA SER A 129 -26.03 2.87 26.68
C SER A 129 -27.46 2.50 27.12
N SER A 130 -28.06 3.30 28.01
CA SER A 130 -29.40 3.07 28.57
C SER A 130 -30.57 3.44 27.64
N THR A 131 -30.28 3.85 26.40
CA THR A 131 -31.34 4.24 25.45
C THR A 131 -31.52 3.14 24.42
N ARG A 132 -32.78 2.74 24.14
CA ARG A 132 -33.12 1.84 23.03
C ARG A 132 -32.37 2.26 21.76
N THR A 133 -31.72 1.31 21.07
CA THR A 133 -31.05 1.57 19.79
C THR A 133 -31.99 2.35 18.88
N ARG A 134 -31.55 3.53 18.45
CA ARG A 134 -32.36 4.38 17.56
C ARG A 134 -32.66 3.61 16.27
N SER A 135 -33.84 3.82 15.69
CA SER A 135 -34.28 3.09 14.49
C SER A 135 -33.28 3.15 13.34
N HIS A 136 -32.57 4.27 13.17
CA HIS A 136 -31.52 4.44 12.15
C HIS A 136 -30.21 3.70 12.44
N ASN A 137 -29.99 3.22 13.67
CA ASN A 137 -28.84 2.39 14.04
C ASN A 137 -29.17 0.89 13.97
N ILE A 138 -30.41 0.53 13.64
CA ILE A 138 -30.80 -0.87 13.44
C ILE A 138 -30.36 -1.26 12.03
N ILE A 139 -29.36 -2.14 11.95
CA ILE A 139 -28.87 -2.68 10.69
C ILE A 139 -29.86 -3.73 10.21
N LEU A 140 -30.58 -3.43 9.13
CA LEU A 140 -31.58 -4.32 8.52
C LEU A 140 -31.06 -5.05 7.27
N HIS A 141 -29.87 -4.70 6.79
CA HIS A 141 -29.27 -5.32 5.62
C HIS A 141 -28.29 -6.42 6.00
N LEU A 142 -28.24 -7.49 5.21
CA LEU A 142 -27.23 -8.52 5.35
C LEU A 142 -25.88 -8.01 4.82
N PRO A 143 -24.76 -8.25 5.52
CA PRO A 143 -23.45 -7.94 5.00
C PRO A 143 -23.13 -8.79 3.78
N GLY A 144 -22.39 -8.21 2.83
CA GLY A 144 -21.91 -8.93 1.65
C GLY A 144 -22.10 -8.19 0.33
N VAL A 145 -21.85 -8.92 -0.75
CA VAL A 145 -21.96 -8.43 -2.12
C VAL A 145 -23.43 -8.13 -2.46
N LYS A 146 -23.71 -6.90 -2.88
CA LYS A 146 -25.05 -6.46 -3.29
C LYS A 146 -25.45 -7.08 -4.62
N SER A 147 -26.74 -7.15 -4.91
CA SER A 147 -27.29 -7.78 -6.12
C SER A 147 -26.66 -7.25 -7.42
N SER A 148 -26.39 -5.94 -7.47
CA SER A 148 -25.68 -5.24 -8.55
C SER A 148 -24.32 -5.85 -8.90
N ALA A 149 -23.63 -6.48 -7.95
CA ALA A 149 -22.28 -7.02 -8.11
C ALA A 149 -22.23 -8.56 -8.06
N LYS A 150 -23.34 -9.25 -7.74
CA LYS A 150 -23.38 -10.72 -7.60
C LYS A 150 -23.15 -11.49 -8.91
N SER A 151 -23.42 -10.85 -10.04
CA SER A 151 -23.27 -11.46 -11.38
C SER A 151 -21.82 -11.60 -11.82
N ALA A 152 -20.90 -10.79 -11.30
CA ALA A 152 -19.47 -10.89 -11.61
C ALA A 152 -18.87 -12.18 -11.03
N LYS A 153 -18.32 -13.03 -11.90
CA LYS A 153 -17.71 -14.33 -11.56
C LYS A 153 -16.23 -14.38 -11.86
N THR A 154 -15.75 -13.60 -12.83
CA THR A 154 -14.33 -13.56 -13.18
C THR A 154 -13.62 -12.40 -12.51
N ALA A 155 -12.29 -12.49 -12.35
CA ALA A 155 -11.48 -11.40 -11.81
C ALA A 155 -11.62 -10.10 -12.63
N LEU A 156 -11.73 -10.24 -13.96
CA LEU A 156 -11.94 -9.11 -14.86
C LEU A 156 -13.33 -8.49 -14.67
N GLU A 157 -14.39 -9.29 -14.60
CA GLU A 157 -15.74 -8.78 -14.33
C GLU A 157 -15.80 -8.05 -12.98
N CYS A 158 -15.18 -8.61 -11.94
CA CYS A 158 -15.09 -7.98 -10.62
C CYS A 158 -14.35 -6.64 -10.68
N PHE A 159 -13.27 -6.55 -11.45
CA PHE A 159 -12.53 -5.30 -11.65
C PHE A 159 -13.37 -4.26 -12.40
N SER A 160 -14.07 -4.68 -13.46
CA SER A 160 -14.92 -3.82 -14.30
C SER A 160 -16.13 -3.25 -13.56
N LEU A 161 -16.54 -3.81 -12.41
CA LEU A 161 -17.53 -3.18 -11.53
C LEU A 161 -17.05 -1.83 -10.99
N PHE A 162 -15.75 -1.71 -10.72
CA PHE A 162 -15.15 -0.51 -10.13
C PHE A 162 -14.53 0.39 -11.19
N PHE A 163 -13.86 -0.17 -12.20
CA PHE A 163 -13.38 0.54 -13.38
C PHE A 163 -14.33 0.29 -14.54
N SER A 164 -15.54 0.87 -14.45
CA SER A 164 -16.56 0.76 -15.49
C SER A 164 -16.13 1.45 -16.79
N ASP A 165 -16.81 1.14 -17.89
CA ASP A 165 -16.54 1.79 -19.18
C ASP A 165 -16.67 3.32 -19.08
N ASP A 166 -17.56 3.86 -18.24
CA ASP A 166 -17.66 5.31 -17.99
C ASP A 166 -16.36 5.90 -17.41
N ILE A 167 -15.74 5.21 -16.44
CA ILE A 167 -14.46 5.64 -15.86
C ILE A 167 -13.35 5.54 -16.91
N ILE A 168 -13.32 4.46 -17.70
CA ILE A 168 -12.32 4.32 -18.77
C ILE A 168 -12.49 5.41 -19.82
N ASN A 169 -13.73 5.71 -20.23
CA ASN A 169 -14.04 6.78 -21.18
C ASN A 169 -13.69 8.17 -20.63
N LEU A 170 -13.88 8.41 -19.32
CA LEU A 170 -13.40 9.62 -18.66
C LEU A 170 -11.87 9.74 -18.79
N LEU A 171 -11.13 8.67 -18.46
CA LEU A 171 -9.66 8.66 -18.56
C LEU A 171 -9.19 8.93 -20.01
N VAL A 172 -9.81 8.28 -20.99
CA VAL A 172 -9.50 8.47 -22.41
C VAL A 172 -9.74 9.92 -22.83
N THR A 173 -10.93 10.46 -22.52
CA THR A 173 -11.33 11.81 -22.90
C THR A 173 -10.40 12.86 -22.30
N CYS A 174 -10.17 12.81 -20.98
CA CYS A 174 -9.32 13.78 -20.29
C CYS A 174 -7.85 13.66 -20.71
N THR A 175 -7.39 12.45 -21.00
CA THR A 175 -6.01 12.21 -21.47
C THR A 175 -5.82 12.76 -22.88
N ASN A 176 -6.74 12.51 -23.81
CA ASN A 176 -6.70 13.05 -25.17
C ASN A 176 -6.77 14.59 -25.19
N GLN A 177 -7.59 15.20 -24.33
CA GLN A 177 -7.58 16.66 -24.16
C GLN A 177 -6.18 17.20 -23.80
N TYR A 178 -5.40 16.48 -22.98
CA TYR A 178 -4.04 16.90 -22.65
C TYR A 178 -3.02 16.54 -23.74
N ILE A 179 -3.20 15.42 -24.43
CA ILE A 179 -2.38 15.05 -25.60
C ILE A 179 -2.43 16.16 -26.64
N GLU A 180 -3.62 16.70 -26.93
CA GLU A 180 -3.79 17.80 -27.88
C GLU A 180 -2.93 19.03 -27.53
N VAL A 181 -2.87 19.38 -26.24
CA VAL A 181 -2.06 20.51 -25.75
C VAL A 181 -0.56 20.30 -25.95
N VAL A 182 -0.09 19.05 -25.86
CA VAL A 182 1.34 18.74 -26.01
C VAL A 182 1.72 18.31 -27.41
N ARG A 183 0.75 18.05 -28.30
CA ARG A 183 0.95 17.50 -29.65
C ARG A 183 1.95 18.32 -30.47
N GLY A 184 1.85 19.66 -30.42
CA GLY A 184 2.77 20.57 -31.14
C GLY A 184 4.23 20.50 -30.67
N LYS A 185 4.55 19.80 -29.58
CA LYS A 185 5.93 19.58 -29.12
C LYS A 185 6.60 18.38 -29.78
N PHE A 186 5.87 17.62 -30.59
CA PHE A 186 6.34 16.41 -31.26
C PHE A 186 6.41 16.65 -32.76
N GLN A 187 7.51 16.22 -33.38
CA GLN A 187 7.69 16.35 -34.83
C GLN A 187 6.87 15.31 -35.62
N ARG A 188 6.67 14.13 -35.04
CA ARG A 188 5.95 13.02 -35.67
C ARG A 188 4.58 12.87 -35.02
N GLU A 189 3.55 12.86 -35.85
CA GLU A 189 2.16 12.68 -35.41
C GLU A 189 1.97 11.43 -34.53
N ARG A 190 2.61 10.31 -34.94
CA ARG A 190 2.52 9.03 -34.21
C ARG A 190 3.03 9.10 -32.76
N ASP A 191 3.96 10.01 -32.46
CA ASP A 191 4.58 10.10 -31.13
C ASP A 191 3.63 10.76 -30.11
N ALA A 192 2.62 11.49 -30.60
CA ALA A 192 1.57 12.13 -29.80
C ALA A 192 0.16 11.77 -30.31
N LYS A 193 -0.03 10.53 -30.76
CA LYS A 193 -1.35 10.02 -31.15
C LYS A 193 -2.28 9.94 -29.94
N ASP A 194 -3.57 10.19 -30.16
CA ASP A 194 -4.61 9.97 -29.16
C ASP A 194 -4.66 8.50 -28.70
N THR A 195 -5.12 8.29 -27.47
CA THR A 195 -5.39 6.96 -26.89
C THR A 195 -6.86 6.59 -27.10
N ASP A 196 -7.14 5.29 -27.06
CA ASP A 196 -8.49 4.74 -27.05
C ASP A 196 -8.74 3.90 -25.78
N VAL A 197 -9.93 3.30 -25.70
CA VAL A 197 -10.38 2.48 -24.57
C VAL A 197 -9.50 1.24 -24.39
N GLU A 198 -9.09 0.59 -25.47
CA GLU A 198 -8.28 -0.63 -25.43
C GLU A 198 -6.86 -0.31 -24.97
N GLU A 199 -6.25 0.76 -25.50
CA GLU A 199 -4.92 1.22 -25.08
C GLU A 199 -4.91 1.70 -23.62
N MET A 200 -5.99 2.36 -23.16
CA MET A 200 -6.13 2.75 -21.76
C MET A 200 -6.28 1.53 -20.83
N LYS A 201 -7.08 0.52 -21.23
CA LYS A 201 -7.19 -0.75 -20.49
C LYS A 201 -5.85 -1.48 -20.44
N ALA A 202 -5.11 -1.49 -21.55
CA ALA A 202 -3.76 -2.05 -21.63
C ALA A 202 -2.78 -1.32 -20.69
N LEU A 203 -2.82 0.01 -20.63
CA LEU A 203 -1.99 0.82 -19.73
C LEU A 203 -2.26 0.47 -18.26
N LEU A 204 -3.54 0.42 -17.85
CA LEU A 204 -3.94 0.05 -16.50
C LEU A 204 -3.54 -1.40 -16.18
N GLY A 205 -3.69 -2.32 -17.14
CA GLY A 205 -3.24 -3.70 -17.01
C GLY A 205 -1.75 -3.81 -16.73
N LEU A 206 -0.91 -3.07 -17.46
CA LEU A 206 0.54 -3.05 -17.21
C LEU A 206 0.90 -2.44 -15.85
N LEU A 207 0.18 -1.41 -15.40
CA LEU A 207 0.36 -0.85 -14.06
C LEU A 207 0.01 -1.86 -12.96
N ILE A 208 -1.10 -2.58 -13.09
CA ILE A 208 -1.49 -3.64 -12.16
C ILE A 208 -0.43 -4.75 -12.16
N MET A 209 0.00 -5.20 -13.34
CA MET A 209 1.04 -6.22 -13.48
C MET A 209 2.36 -5.80 -12.85
N SER A 210 2.77 -4.53 -12.98
CA SER A 210 3.98 -4.02 -12.33
C SER A 210 3.90 -4.10 -10.80
N GLY A 211 2.70 -3.89 -10.23
CA GLY A 211 2.42 -4.07 -8.81
C GLY A 211 2.49 -5.54 -8.38
N VAL A 212 1.92 -6.45 -9.17
CA VAL A 212 1.98 -7.91 -8.94
C VAL A 212 3.42 -8.40 -8.90
N LEU A 213 4.25 -7.92 -9.82
CA LEU A 213 5.68 -8.24 -9.89
C LEU A 213 6.52 -7.57 -8.79
N ARG A 214 5.91 -6.71 -7.95
CA ARG A 214 6.60 -5.89 -6.94
C ARG A 214 7.75 -5.07 -7.54
N ALA A 215 7.58 -4.63 -8.78
CA ALA A 215 8.58 -3.89 -9.54
C ALA A 215 8.65 -2.40 -9.17
N SER A 216 8.04 -1.99 -8.05
CA SER A 216 7.99 -0.59 -7.60
C SER A 216 9.36 0.04 -7.32
N HIS A 217 10.39 -0.80 -7.10
CA HIS A 217 11.77 -0.36 -6.88
C HIS A 217 12.66 -0.52 -8.12
N LEU A 218 12.12 -1.04 -9.22
CA LEU A 218 12.84 -1.23 -10.48
C LEU A 218 12.64 -0.01 -11.38
N ASN A 219 13.56 0.21 -12.30
CA ASN A 219 13.29 1.12 -13.39
C ASN A 219 12.32 0.43 -14.36
N PHE A 220 11.26 1.12 -14.78
CA PHE A 220 10.31 0.56 -15.74
C PHE A 220 10.98 0.05 -17.02
N ILE A 221 12.11 0.64 -17.44
CA ILE A 221 12.82 0.16 -18.64
C ILE A 221 13.28 -1.30 -18.52
N ASP A 222 13.57 -1.77 -17.30
CA ASP A 222 14.03 -3.13 -17.04
C ASP A 222 12.92 -4.15 -17.35
N LEU A 223 11.66 -3.78 -17.11
CA LEU A 223 10.50 -4.61 -17.49
C LEU A 223 10.38 -4.77 -19.01
N TRP A 224 10.89 -3.79 -19.78
CA TRP A 224 10.93 -3.84 -21.23
C TRP A 224 12.25 -4.41 -21.79
N ALA A 225 13.18 -4.90 -20.97
CA ALA A 225 14.51 -5.36 -21.43
C ALA A 225 14.48 -6.64 -22.30
N THR A 226 15.15 -6.63 -23.46
CA THR A 226 15.16 -7.74 -24.44
C THR A 226 16.30 -8.75 -24.24
N ASN A 227 17.18 -8.52 -23.27
CA ASN A 227 18.34 -9.36 -22.93
C ASN A 227 17.98 -10.60 -22.09
N GLY A 228 16.70 -10.99 -22.05
CA GLY A 228 16.20 -12.11 -21.24
C GLY A 228 15.85 -11.77 -19.79
N THR A 229 16.06 -10.53 -19.31
CA THR A 229 15.70 -10.13 -17.93
C THR A 229 14.38 -9.37 -17.84
N GLY A 230 13.82 -8.92 -18.97
CA GLY A 230 12.53 -8.23 -19.00
C GLY A 230 11.33 -9.18 -19.01
N VAL A 231 10.14 -8.60 -18.89
CA VAL A 231 8.88 -9.35 -18.87
C VAL A 231 8.18 -9.17 -20.22
N GLU A 232 8.08 -10.26 -20.98
CA GLU A 232 7.61 -10.24 -22.36
C GLU A 232 6.26 -9.55 -22.54
N MET A 233 5.32 -9.79 -21.62
CA MET A 233 4.00 -9.18 -21.60
C MET A 233 4.04 -7.66 -21.81
N PHE A 234 4.99 -6.96 -21.18
CA PHE A 234 5.07 -5.50 -21.27
C PHE A 234 5.37 -5.03 -22.70
N ARG A 235 6.34 -5.65 -23.38
CA ARG A 235 6.70 -5.32 -24.77
C ARG A 235 5.64 -5.76 -25.78
N LEU A 236 4.98 -6.89 -25.51
CA LEU A 236 3.92 -7.42 -26.37
C LEU A 236 2.65 -6.57 -26.29
N THR A 237 2.40 -5.93 -25.14
CA THR A 237 1.22 -5.05 -24.95
C THR A 237 1.42 -3.65 -25.52
N MET A 238 2.53 -2.96 -25.20
CA MET A 238 2.83 -1.64 -25.77
C MET A 238 4.33 -1.31 -25.71
N SER A 239 4.78 -0.36 -26.53
CA SER A 239 6.19 0.06 -26.47
C SER A 239 6.49 0.86 -25.19
N TYR A 240 7.74 0.77 -24.71
CA TYR A 240 8.18 1.52 -23.52
C TYR A 240 7.99 3.05 -23.70
N GLN A 241 8.28 3.56 -24.89
CA GLN A 241 8.11 4.97 -25.22
C GLN A 241 6.63 5.40 -25.15
N ARG A 242 5.72 4.58 -25.68
CA ARG A 242 4.29 4.85 -25.61
C ARG A 242 3.76 4.77 -24.18
N PHE A 243 4.19 3.78 -23.40
CA PHE A 243 3.86 3.65 -21.99
C PHE A 243 4.25 4.90 -21.18
N LEU A 244 5.49 5.37 -21.32
CA LEU A 244 5.94 6.59 -20.65
C LEU A 244 5.19 7.84 -21.11
N PHE A 245 4.90 7.95 -22.41
CA PHE A 245 4.13 9.06 -22.96
C PHE A 245 2.72 9.12 -22.34
N LEU A 246 2.02 7.98 -22.31
CA LEU A 246 0.69 7.90 -21.72
C LEU A 246 0.71 8.17 -20.23
N LEU A 247 1.66 7.63 -19.46
CA LEU A 247 1.80 7.94 -18.03
C LEU A 247 1.98 9.43 -17.76
N ARG A 248 2.73 10.14 -18.61
CA ARG A 248 2.91 11.59 -18.50
C ARG A 248 1.63 12.35 -18.83
N CYS A 249 0.87 11.86 -19.80
CA CYS A 249 -0.34 12.50 -20.30
C CYS A 249 -1.60 12.15 -19.50
N LEU A 250 -1.61 11.08 -18.71
CA LEU A 250 -2.78 10.57 -17.99
C LEU A 250 -3.47 11.66 -17.15
N ARG A 251 -4.76 11.91 -17.40
CA ARG A 251 -5.60 12.86 -16.65
C ARG A 251 -6.91 12.20 -16.19
N PHE A 252 -7.55 12.83 -15.20
CA PHE A 252 -8.70 12.28 -14.49
C PHE A 252 -9.89 13.27 -14.37
N ASP A 253 -9.81 14.41 -15.04
CA ASP A 253 -10.84 15.45 -15.02
C ASP A 253 -10.69 16.36 -16.24
N ASP A 254 -11.78 17.04 -16.58
CA ASP A 254 -11.81 18.05 -17.64
C ASP A 254 -10.91 19.24 -17.29
N ARG A 255 -9.92 19.48 -18.16
CA ARG A 255 -8.96 20.57 -18.01
C ARG A 255 -9.64 21.94 -18.06
N THR A 256 -10.69 22.10 -18.85
CA THR A 256 -11.32 23.40 -19.12
C THR A 256 -11.98 23.99 -17.88
N THR A 257 -12.59 23.13 -17.05
CA THR A 257 -13.29 23.53 -15.81
C THR A 257 -12.39 23.50 -14.56
N ARG A 258 -11.17 22.97 -14.67
CA ARG A 258 -10.29 22.73 -13.50
C ARG A 258 -9.91 24.01 -12.76
N ALA A 259 -9.69 25.12 -13.48
CA ALA A 259 -9.24 26.37 -12.88
C ALA A 259 -10.26 26.96 -11.88
N GLU A 260 -11.54 26.85 -12.20
CA GLU A 260 -12.66 27.28 -11.35
C GLU A 260 -12.83 26.32 -10.17
N ARG A 261 -12.82 25.00 -10.43
CA ARG A 261 -12.97 23.98 -9.38
C ARG A 261 -11.85 24.03 -8.33
N LEU A 262 -10.62 24.35 -8.74
CA LEU A 262 -9.47 24.51 -7.83
C LEU A 262 -9.61 25.66 -6.84
N GLN A 263 -10.51 26.62 -7.07
CA GLN A 263 -10.78 27.69 -6.10
C GLN A 263 -11.51 27.16 -4.85
N ILE A 264 -12.24 26.05 -5.00
CA ILE A 264 -13.10 25.48 -3.96
C ILE A 264 -12.55 24.14 -3.46
N ASP A 265 -11.99 23.32 -4.35
CA ASP A 265 -11.51 21.97 -4.05
C ASP A 265 -10.06 21.76 -4.50
N ASN A 266 -9.15 21.60 -3.54
CA ASN A 266 -7.74 21.29 -3.82
C ASN A 266 -7.55 19.91 -4.51
N LEU A 267 -8.56 19.03 -4.48
CA LEU A 267 -8.56 17.72 -5.14
C LEU A 267 -9.28 17.73 -6.50
N ALA A 268 -9.60 18.91 -7.05
CA ALA A 268 -10.32 19.05 -8.32
C ALA A 268 -9.77 18.15 -9.45
N ALA A 269 -8.45 17.99 -9.53
CA ALA A 269 -7.79 17.19 -10.58
C ALA A 269 -8.09 15.66 -10.52
N ILE A 270 -8.64 15.15 -9.41
CA ILE A 270 -8.98 13.73 -9.23
C ILE A 270 -10.37 13.53 -8.61
N ARG A 271 -11.08 14.62 -8.29
CA ARG A 271 -12.35 14.58 -7.57
C ARG A 271 -13.39 13.72 -8.28
N GLU A 272 -13.49 13.88 -9.60
CA GLU A 272 -14.49 13.21 -10.42
C GLU A 272 -14.33 11.68 -10.35
N ILE A 273 -13.15 11.17 -10.68
CA ILE A 273 -12.87 9.73 -10.58
C ILE A 273 -13.01 9.21 -9.14
N CYS A 274 -12.61 9.97 -8.12
CA CYS A 274 -12.79 9.57 -6.72
C CYS A 274 -14.26 9.42 -6.35
N ASN A 275 -15.12 10.34 -6.80
CA ASN A 275 -16.56 10.28 -6.54
C ASN A 275 -17.20 9.10 -7.28
N MET A 276 -16.81 8.86 -8.54
CA MET A 276 -17.30 7.72 -9.32
C MET A 276 -16.92 6.39 -8.64
N LEU A 277 -15.66 6.23 -8.24
CA LEU A 277 -15.19 5.04 -7.53
C LEU A 277 -15.89 4.86 -6.18
N GLN A 278 -16.07 5.94 -5.41
CA GLN A 278 -16.79 5.89 -4.14
C GLN A 278 -18.22 5.38 -4.32
N ALA A 279 -18.94 5.88 -5.34
CA ALA A 279 -20.27 5.39 -5.68
C ALA A 279 -20.25 3.90 -6.02
N LYS A 280 -19.30 3.44 -6.85
CA LYS A 280 -19.15 2.01 -7.19
C LYS A 280 -18.87 1.14 -5.95
N PHE A 281 -18.01 1.57 -5.03
CA PHE A 281 -17.76 0.84 -3.79
C PHE A 281 -19.02 0.72 -2.92
N GLN A 282 -19.80 1.79 -2.80
CA GLN A 282 -21.06 1.80 -2.05
C GLN A 282 -22.14 0.94 -2.71
N GLU A 283 -22.18 0.91 -4.04
CA GLU A 283 -23.13 0.10 -4.82
C GLU A 283 -22.80 -1.40 -4.77
N ALA A 284 -21.52 -1.77 -4.66
CA ALA A 284 -21.08 -3.16 -4.78
C ALA A 284 -21.19 -3.96 -3.46
N TYR A 285 -21.03 -3.31 -2.31
CA TYR A 285 -20.89 -4.01 -1.03
C TYR A 285 -21.70 -3.38 0.10
N SER A 286 -22.20 -4.23 1.01
CA SER A 286 -22.83 -3.82 2.26
C SER A 286 -21.94 -4.23 3.44
N PRO A 287 -21.44 -3.28 4.25
CA PRO A 287 -20.64 -3.61 5.42
C PRO A 287 -21.50 -4.26 6.51
N GLY A 288 -20.83 -5.04 7.37
CA GLY A 288 -21.42 -5.61 8.58
C GLY A 288 -21.45 -4.64 9.75
N GLU A 289 -21.79 -5.17 10.92
CA GLU A 289 -21.98 -4.39 12.15
C GLU A 289 -20.71 -3.72 12.66
N ASN A 290 -19.56 -4.37 12.43
CA ASN A 290 -18.26 -3.91 12.90
C ASN A 290 -17.46 -3.34 11.74
N VAL A 291 -17.25 -2.02 11.74
CA VAL A 291 -16.42 -1.30 10.78
C VAL A 291 -15.32 -0.55 11.50
N THR A 292 -14.16 -0.42 10.86
CA THR A 292 -13.02 0.33 11.38
C THR A 292 -12.82 1.57 10.53
N ILE A 293 -12.63 2.70 11.19
CA ILE A 293 -12.22 3.95 10.56
C ILE A 293 -10.77 4.14 10.96
N ASP A 294 -9.90 4.23 9.96
CA ASP A 294 -8.48 4.45 10.13
C ASP A 294 -7.99 5.34 8.98
N GLU A 295 -6.81 5.92 9.14
CA GLU A 295 -6.18 6.79 8.18
C GLU A 295 -5.16 6.03 7.33
N GLN A 296 -5.18 6.27 6.01
CA GLN A 296 -4.17 5.74 5.10
C GLN A 296 -3.32 6.89 4.55
N LEU A 297 -1.99 6.76 4.70
CA LEU A 297 -1.03 7.72 4.20
C LEU A 297 -0.47 7.27 2.86
N ILE A 298 -0.54 8.15 1.86
CA ILE A 298 0.11 7.98 0.57
C ILE A 298 1.36 8.86 0.53
N GLY A 299 2.53 8.22 0.51
CA GLY A 299 3.80 8.93 0.45
C GLY A 299 3.96 9.69 -0.87
N PHE A 300 4.09 11.01 -0.82
CA PHE A 300 4.27 11.84 -2.00
C PHE A 300 5.25 13.00 -1.74
N ARG A 301 6.32 13.09 -2.55
CA ARG A 301 7.35 14.13 -2.40
C ARG A 301 7.11 15.37 -3.27
N GLY A 302 6.20 15.31 -4.25
CA GLY A 302 5.92 16.43 -5.14
C GLY A 302 5.21 17.62 -4.46
N ARG A 303 4.98 18.67 -5.24
CA ARG A 303 4.23 19.86 -4.80
C ARG A 303 2.74 19.56 -4.84
N PHE A 304 2.09 19.60 -3.68
CA PHE A 304 0.65 19.44 -3.54
C PHE A 304 0.15 20.24 -2.33
N LYS A 305 -0.92 21.03 -2.51
CA LYS A 305 -1.44 21.93 -1.48
C LYS A 305 -1.99 21.20 -0.25
N GLY A 306 -2.57 20.01 -0.43
CA GLY A 306 -3.13 19.20 0.66
C GLY A 306 -2.12 18.27 1.34
N LYS A 307 -0.82 18.41 1.06
CA LYS A 307 0.21 17.56 1.67
C LYS A 307 0.43 17.95 3.13
N VAL A 308 0.37 16.98 4.03
CA VAL A 308 0.61 17.17 5.47
C VAL A 308 1.91 16.46 5.87
N TYR A 309 2.67 17.08 6.77
CA TYR A 309 3.82 16.45 7.41
C TYR A 309 3.36 15.72 8.68
N MET A 310 3.69 14.44 8.82
CA MET A 310 3.37 13.63 9.99
C MET A 310 4.65 12.98 10.54
N PRO A 311 5.25 13.56 11.60
CA PRO A 311 6.46 13.02 12.19
C PRO A 311 6.21 11.61 12.77
N ASN A 312 7.19 10.72 12.64
CA ASN A 312 7.19 9.32 13.12
C ASN A 312 6.34 8.31 12.32
N THR A 313 6.00 8.60 11.06
CA THR A 313 5.34 7.63 10.17
C THR A 313 6.35 6.87 9.28
N PRO A 314 6.03 5.67 8.76
CA PRO A 314 6.98 4.90 7.91
C PRO A 314 7.34 5.62 6.60
N THR A 315 6.50 6.56 6.17
CA THR A 315 6.66 7.42 5.00
C THR A 315 7.32 8.76 5.35
N ASP A 316 7.76 8.93 6.59
CA ASP A 316 8.32 10.17 7.12
C ASP A 316 9.71 10.49 6.56
N TYR A 317 9.99 11.78 6.58
CA TYR A 317 11.19 12.41 6.06
C TYR A 317 12.32 12.20 7.06
N LYS A 318 13.28 11.32 6.76
CA LYS A 318 14.61 11.46 7.35
C LYS A 318 15.26 12.67 6.68
N LYS A 319 15.38 13.79 7.41
CA LYS A 319 16.29 14.88 7.06
C LYS A 319 17.73 14.36 7.06
#